data_AF-A0AA47AJ57-F1
#
_entry.id   AF-A0AA47AJ57-F1
#
_cell.length_a   1.000
_cell.length_b   1.000
_cell.length_c   1.000
_cell.angle_alpha   90.00
_cell.angle_beta   90.00
_cell.angle_gamma   90.00
#
_symmetry.space_group_name_H-M   'P 1'
#
loop_
_entity.id
_entity.type
_entity.pdbx_description
1 polymer ?
#
loop_
_entity_poly.entity_id
_entity_poly.type
_entity_poly.pdbx_seq_one_letter_code
_entity_poly.pdbx_strand_id
1 'polypeptide(L)'
;MVQQQLPTGFRDDIGAVAERKDDVSQYVLGLCRSRQYTKISTPLVEYKDVFNGYAIGRGQHMYEFMDGSDESVVIRPDLTMPIGRFLATTNIELPRTFYYLGDVFMKNKKHRGDVNQVTQGGIEMVGYEGIEAEQECFAIIKEVNETQLGNNLLLEIGDARFSRAITDALGLSDEEKSELLEALFTKYLPRYNELISDFKNSALYPFLTVWPRLFGTVQDIKDELNQIILPAGAQRILDNLVDMANQVAQTGQQVRIDVSTEPLQSYYTGLTFRGYVDGVSQYIVSGGRYDGLLSSFDGTPMPAVGMAFNIDVLTDVTLNGESNNQDNGKLCIALTKGRVEKDFIPLLESCGVDCEPLRNKARKLIIPLGDAIEVILAKGPDVTTYLKNGVVDLGIVGSDVLDEQDDTSYEMLDLQTGKCQFILASLAGYDPKEGRRQRIGTKYPTITKQYFGAQDVEIIKIEGSVELAPLVGLADAIVDITETGTTLRENNLEIFDWLQPISTRLVANPLALKQKRNTIFKLIDQLSEAINT
;
A
#
# COMPACT_ATOMS: atom_id res chain seq x y z
N MET A 1 15.04 32.78 -7.94
CA MET A 1 14.50 31.76 -8.87
C MET A 1 13.28 31.01 -8.33
N VAL A 2 12.95 31.07 -7.02
CA VAL A 2 11.71 30.45 -6.47
C VAL A 2 10.42 31.05 -7.05
N GLN A 3 10.44 32.32 -7.49
CA GLN A 3 9.26 33.02 -8.02
C GLN A 3 8.57 32.33 -9.21
N GLN A 4 9.26 31.44 -9.94
CA GLN A 4 8.73 30.70 -11.10
C GLN A 4 8.48 29.22 -10.80
N GLN A 5 8.61 28.78 -9.54
CA GLN A 5 8.48 27.38 -9.16
C GLN A 5 7.24 27.18 -8.29
N LEU A 6 6.50 26.10 -8.56
CA LEU A 6 5.48 25.61 -7.64
C LEU A 6 6.13 24.83 -6.49
N PRO A 7 5.53 24.83 -5.29
CA PRO A 7 5.90 23.88 -4.25
C PRO A 7 5.76 22.43 -4.74
N THR A 8 6.59 21.53 -4.23
CA THR A 8 6.54 20.10 -4.60
C THR A 8 5.15 19.50 -4.35
N GLY A 9 4.64 18.74 -5.31
CA GLY A 9 3.35 18.05 -5.24
C GLY A 9 2.13 18.91 -5.64
N PHE A 10 2.34 20.15 -6.08
CA PHE A 10 1.29 21.02 -6.62
C PHE A 10 1.45 21.17 -8.14
N ARG A 11 0.36 21.45 -8.84
CA ARG A 11 0.32 21.60 -10.29
C ARG A 11 -0.66 22.71 -10.70
N ASP A 12 -0.37 23.32 -11.85
CA ASP A 12 -1.31 24.18 -12.56
C ASP A 12 -1.99 23.34 -13.67
N ASP A 13 -3.31 23.42 -13.77
CA ASP A 13 -4.08 22.77 -14.84
C ASP A 13 -4.48 23.84 -15.89
N ILE A 14 -4.27 23.57 -17.18
CA ILE A 14 -4.67 24.48 -18.28
C ILE A 14 -5.26 23.71 -19.48
N GLY A 15 -6.05 24.40 -20.31
CA GLY A 15 -6.58 23.86 -21.56
C GLY A 15 -7.45 22.63 -21.35
N ALA A 16 -7.26 21.60 -22.19
CA ALA A 16 -8.08 20.39 -22.18
C ALA A 16 -8.15 19.70 -20.80
N VAL A 17 -7.07 19.75 -20.01
CA VAL A 17 -7.05 19.16 -18.66
C VAL A 17 -8.01 19.92 -17.73
N ALA A 18 -7.91 21.24 -17.71
CA ALA A 18 -8.75 22.09 -16.87
C ALA A 18 -10.24 22.04 -17.30
N GLU A 19 -10.50 22.07 -18.61
CA GLU A 19 -11.86 21.95 -19.17
C GLU A 19 -12.48 20.59 -18.80
N ARG A 20 -11.74 19.49 -18.96
CA ARG A 20 -12.24 18.16 -18.63
C ARG A 20 -12.46 17.99 -17.13
N LYS A 21 -11.59 18.55 -16.30
CA LYS A 21 -11.76 18.55 -14.85
C LYS A 21 -13.05 19.25 -14.43
N ASP A 22 -13.38 20.39 -15.05
CA ASP A 22 -14.65 21.07 -14.81
C ASP A 22 -15.83 20.22 -15.29
N ASP A 23 -15.80 19.67 -16.52
CA ASP A 23 -16.86 18.81 -17.04
C ASP A 23 -17.17 17.61 -16.12
N VAL A 24 -16.12 16.90 -15.68
CA VAL A 24 -16.24 15.77 -14.75
C VAL A 24 -16.80 16.22 -13.40
N SER A 25 -16.32 17.36 -12.88
CA SER A 25 -16.83 17.95 -11.63
C SER A 25 -18.31 18.29 -11.74
N GLN A 26 -18.72 18.97 -12.81
CA GLN A 26 -20.11 19.34 -13.03
C GLN A 26 -21.00 18.13 -13.23
N TYR A 27 -20.50 17.08 -13.89
CA TYR A 27 -21.23 15.82 -14.05
C TYR A 27 -21.53 15.16 -12.69
N VAL A 28 -20.51 14.97 -11.84
CA VAL A 28 -20.67 14.37 -10.50
C VAL A 28 -21.61 15.21 -9.63
N LEU A 29 -21.46 16.53 -9.64
CA LEU A 29 -22.36 17.44 -8.92
C LEU A 29 -23.79 17.43 -9.45
N GLY A 30 -23.95 17.36 -10.78
CA GLY A 30 -25.25 17.28 -11.46
C GLY A 30 -25.99 16.00 -11.09
N LEU A 31 -25.27 14.88 -11.04
CA LEU A 31 -25.79 13.59 -10.60
C LEU A 31 -26.34 13.67 -9.17
N CYS A 32 -25.55 14.17 -8.22
CA CYS A 32 -25.98 14.33 -6.83
C CYS A 32 -27.19 15.28 -6.70
N ARG A 33 -27.19 16.38 -7.46
CA ARG A 33 -28.30 17.35 -7.49
C ARG A 33 -29.58 16.74 -8.03
N SER A 34 -29.51 15.93 -9.08
CA SER A 34 -30.68 15.23 -9.65
C SER A 34 -31.33 14.27 -8.66
N ARG A 35 -30.52 13.71 -7.73
CA ARG A 35 -30.92 12.84 -6.62
C ARG A 35 -31.32 13.61 -5.35
N GLN A 36 -31.49 14.93 -5.44
CA GLN A 36 -31.96 15.81 -4.36
C GLN A 36 -31.05 15.87 -3.13
N TYR A 37 -29.74 15.58 -3.27
CA TYR A 37 -28.78 15.80 -2.20
C TYR A 37 -28.64 17.29 -1.86
N THR A 38 -28.34 17.61 -0.61
CA THR A 38 -28.14 19.00 -0.15
C THR A 38 -26.69 19.43 -0.37
N LYS A 39 -26.45 20.57 -1.05
CA LYS A 39 -25.07 21.04 -1.24
C LYS A 39 -24.51 21.51 0.09
N ILE A 40 -23.29 21.07 0.40
CA ILE A 40 -22.51 21.60 1.52
C ILE A 40 -21.13 22.07 1.02
N SER A 41 -20.59 23.07 1.71
CA SER A 41 -19.22 23.54 1.58
C SER A 41 -18.69 23.87 2.96
N THR A 42 -17.54 23.32 3.32
CA THR A 42 -16.83 23.62 4.57
C THR A 42 -15.61 24.49 4.28
N PRO A 43 -15.07 25.21 5.28
CA PRO A 43 -13.81 25.94 5.14
C PRO A 43 -12.65 25.04 4.70
N LEU A 44 -11.67 25.64 4.03
CA LEU A 44 -10.43 24.95 3.64
C LEU A 44 -9.49 24.75 4.83
N VAL A 45 -9.55 25.66 5.79
CA VAL A 45 -8.74 25.67 7.01
C VAL A 45 -9.63 25.28 8.17
N GLU A 46 -9.19 24.33 8.97
CA GLU A 46 -9.90 23.77 10.12
C GLU A 46 -8.91 23.67 11.31
N TYR A 47 -9.43 23.68 12.54
CA TYR A 47 -8.60 23.37 13.69
C TYR A 47 -8.08 21.94 13.59
N LYS A 48 -6.83 21.73 14.02
CA LYS A 48 -6.19 20.40 13.97
C LYS A 48 -7.01 19.34 14.72
N ASP A 49 -7.64 19.72 15.82
CA ASP A 49 -8.46 18.84 16.67
C ASP A 49 -9.66 18.22 15.95
N VAL A 50 -10.13 18.82 14.86
CA VAL A 50 -11.20 18.25 14.01
C VAL A 50 -10.78 16.90 13.42
N PHE A 51 -9.47 16.67 13.26
CA PHE A 51 -8.91 15.46 12.66
C PHE A 51 -8.28 14.53 13.71
N ASN A 52 -8.63 14.67 14.99
CA ASN A 52 -8.21 13.72 16.02
C ASN A 52 -8.73 12.31 15.68
N GLY A 53 -7.82 11.34 15.62
CA GLY A 53 -8.12 9.95 15.24
C GLY A 53 -8.16 9.69 13.72
N TYR A 54 -7.97 10.71 12.88
CA TYR A 54 -7.83 10.54 11.43
C TYR A 54 -6.59 9.71 11.09
N ALA A 55 -6.74 8.70 10.23
CA ALA A 55 -5.62 7.84 9.85
C ALA A 55 -4.75 8.55 8.80
N ILE A 56 -3.50 8.80 9.14
CA ILE A 56 -2.51 9.41 8.25
C ILE A 56 -1.66 8.30 7.62
N GLY A 57 -1.56 8.29 6.28
CA GLY A 57 -0.73 7.32 5.57
C GLY A 57 0.75 7.42 5.93
N ARG A 58 1.48 6.30 5.83
CA ARG A 58 2.91 6.22 6.20
C ARG A 58 3.75 7.26 5.44
N GLY A 59 4.37 8.16 6.18
CA GLY A 59 5.21 9.23 5.62
C GLY A 59 4.43 10.41 5.04
N GLN A 60 3.13 10.49 5.29
CA GLN A 60 2.32 11.66 5.01
C GLN A 60 2.20 12.54 6.27
N HIS A 61 1.98 13.84 6.06
CA HIS A 61 1.75 14.81 7.13
C HIS A 61 0.69 15.82 6.70
N MET A 62 -0.03 16.39 7.66
CA MET A 62 -0.95 17.51 7.37
C MET A 62 -0.16 18.80 7.11
N TYR A 63 -0.74 19.71 6.33
CA TYR A 63 -0.24 21.08 6.20
C TYR A 63 -0.69 21.89 7.42
N GLU A 64 0.16 21.92 8.44
CA GLU A 64 -0.09 22.57 9.74
C GLU A 64 0.56 23.96 9.81
N PHE A 65 -0.16 24.92 10.38
CA PHE A 65 0.32 26.27 10.67
C PHE A 65 -0.38 26.84 11.91
N MET A 66 0.20 27.89 12.47
CA MET A 66 -0.38 28.62 13.61
C MET A 66 -1.28 29.74 13.09
N ASP A 67 -2.47 29.86 13.66
CA ASP A 67 -3.34 31.00 13.38
C ASP A 67 -2.88 32.27 14.13
N GLY A 68 -3.59 33.38 13.95
CA GLY A 68 -3.28 34.65 14.63
C GLY A 68 -3.54 34.64 16.15
N SER A 69 -4.09 33.55 16.68
CA SER A 69 -4.44 33.33 18.09
C SER A 69 -3.55 32.27 18.74
N ASP A 70 -2.46 31.86 18.08
CA ASP A 70 -1.57 30.76 18.49
C ASP A 70 -2.28 29.39 18.58
N GLU A 71 -3.38 29.19 17.85
CA GLU A 71 -4.02 27.88 17.72
C GLU A 71 -3.49 27.10 16.51
N SER A 72 -3.37 25.79 16.66
CA SER A 72 -2.94 24.91 15.58
C SER A 72 -4.09 24.67 14.59
N VAL A 73 -3.88 25.11 13.36
CA VAL A 73 -4.80 24.90 12.24
C VAL A 73 -4.13 24.09 11.14
N VAL A 74 -4.95 23.41 10.35
CA VAL A 74 -4.51 22.61 9.21
C VAL A 74 -5.29 23.00 7.96
N ILE A 75 -4.66 22.85 6.79
CA ILE A 75 -5.41 22.71 5.54
C ILE A 75 -6.04 21.31 5.56
N ARG A 76 -7.36 21.23 5.38
CA ARG A 76 -8.10 19.98 5.57
C ARG A 76 -7.52 18.83 4.72
N PRO A 77 -7.26 17.66 5.32
CA PRO A 77 -6.90 16.43 4.61
C PRO A 77 -8.12 15.63 4.14
N ASP A 78 -9.32 16.01 4.58
CA ASP A 78 -10.56 15.25 4.42
C ASP A 78 -11.78 16.18 4.41
N LEU A 79 -12.88 15.74 3.80
CA LEU A 79 -14.14 16.49 3.72
C LEU A 79 -15.23 15.94 4.64
N THR A 80 -15.17 14.67 5.04
CA THR A 80 -16.13 14.03 5.93
C THR A 80 -16.01 14.54 7.38
N MET A 81 -14.80 14.67 7.93
CA MET A 81 -14.58 15.20 9.30
C MET A 81 -15.10 16.64 9.47
N PRO A 82 -14.85 17.59 8.55
CA PRO A 82 -15.46 18.92 8.60
C PRO A 82 -17.00 18.91 8.55
N ILE A 83 -17.60 17.96 7.79
CA ILE A 83 -19.06 17.79 7.76
C ILE A 83 -19.56 17.28 9.12
N GLY A 84 -18.84 16.36 9.75
CA GLY A 84 -19.14 15.90 11.11
C GLY A 84 -19.11 17.04 12.14
N ARG A 85 -18.06 17.87 12.12
CA ARG A 85 -17.98 19.10 12.91
C ARG A 85 -19.16 20.03 12.64
N PHE A 86 -19.50 20.24 11.37
CA PHE A 86 -20.62 21.10 10.98
C PHE A 86 -21.95 20.59 11.55
N LEU A 87 -22.21 19.30 11.48
CA LEU A 87 -23.43 18.69 12.04
C LEU A 87 -23.49 18.85 13.56
N ALA A 88 -22.38 18.63 14.26
CA ALA A 88 -22.31 18.80 15.72
C ALA A 88 -22.49 20.25 16.19
N THR A 89 -22.30 21.23 15.31
CA THR A 89 -22.37 22.67 15.64
C THR A 89 -23.62 23.36 15.08
N THR A 90 -24.49 22.60 14.40
CA THR A 90 -25.71 23.14 13.78
C THR A 90 -26.93 22.30 14.16
N ASN A 91 -28.12 22.90 14.05
CA ASN A 91 -29.39 22.20 14.35
C ASN A 91 -30.03 21.64 13.06
N ILE A 92 -29.24 21.05 12.17
CA ILE A 92 -29.80 20.42 10.96
C ILE A 92 -30.60 19.19 11.36
N GLU A 93 -31.82 19.08 10.82
CA GLU A 93 -32.65 17.89 10.99
C GLU A 93 -32.09 16.70 10.20
N LEU A 94 -32.00 15.56 10.88
CA LEU A 94 -31.59 14.25 10.33
C LEU A 94 -32.82 13.32 10.24
N PRO A 95 -32.85 12.33 9.33
CA PRO A 95 -31.79 11.97 8.39
C PRO A 95 -31.63 12.97 7.23
N ARG A 96 -30.41 13.13 6.73
CA ARG A 96 -30.09 14.11 5.68
C ARG A 96 -28.97 13.61 4.77
N THR A 97 -29.07 13.97 3.49
CA THR A 97 -28.05 13.68 2.48
C THR A 97 -27.33 14.95 2.02
N PHE A 98 -26.02 14.87 1.87
CA PHE A 98 -25.13 15.97 1.53
C PHE A 98 -24.27 15.62 0.33
N TYR A 99 -23.94 16.62 -0.50
CA TYR A 99 -22.92 16.47 -1.53
C TYR A 99 -21.95 17.65 -1.54
N TYR A 100 -20.71 17.40 -1.94
CA TYR A 100 -19.63 18.39 -1.92
C TYR A 100 -18.70 18.25 -3.13
N LEU A 101 -17.92 19.31 -3.36
CA LEU A 101 -16.75 19.32 -4.23
C LEU A 101 -15.74 20.22 -3.54
N GLY A 102 -14.51 19.75 -3.37
CA GLY A 102 -13.48 20.55 -2.73
C GLY A 102 -12.13 19.87 -2.76
N ASP A 103 -11.10 20.67 -2.51
CA ASP A 103 -9.74 20.17 -2.42
C ASP A 103 -9.40 19.69 -1.02
N VAL A 104 -8.59 18.64 -0.96
CA VAL A 104 -7.95 18.10 0.23
C VAL A 104 -6.43 18.07 0.04
N PHE A 105 -5.70 18.20 1.14
CA PHE A 105 -4.24 18.40 1.10
C PHE A 105 -3.51 17.46 2.03
N MET A 106 -2.49 16.78 1.51
CA MET A 106 -1.58 15.94 2.29
C MET A 106 -0.15 16.17 1.82
N LYS A 107 0.79 16.29 2.75
CA LYS A 107 2.21 16.45 2.46
C LYS A 107 2.86 15.08 2.37
N ASN A 108 3.22 14.66 1.16
CA ASN A 108 3.93 13.41 0.91
C ASN A 108 5.46 13.57 1.02
N LYS A 109 6.19 12.45 1.13
CA LYS A 109 7.66 12.44 1.07
C LYS A 109 8.13 13.00 -0.28
N LYS A 110 9.16 13.86 -0.25
CA LYS A 110 9.73 14.47 -1.46
C LYS A 110 10.28 13.40 -2.43
N HIS A 111 10.28 13.74 -3.72
CA HIS A 111 10.90 12.96 -4.80
C HIS A 111 10.26 11.59 -5.11
N ARG A 112 9.01 11.36 -4.66
CA ARG A 112 8.24 10.17 -5.01
C ARG A 112 7.30 10.31 -6.21
N GLY A 113 7.07 11.54 -6.68
CA GLY A 113 6.08 11.82 -7.73
C GLY A 113 4.65 11.98 -7.21
N ASP A 114 4.45 11.89 -5.89
CA ASP A 114 3.14 12.04 -5.25
C ASP A 114 2.59 13.47 -5.35
N VAL A 115 1.26 13.56 -5.44
CA VAL A 115 0.51 14.83 -5.47
C VAL A 115 0.06 15.20 -4.06
N ASN A 116 0.16 16.48 -3.73
CA ASN A 116 -0.15 17.01 -2.39
C ASN A 116 -1.50 17.72 -2.29
N GLN A 117 -2.16 17.93 -3.43
CA GLN A 117 -3.50 18.48 -3.55
C GLN A 117 -4.32 17.55 -4.43
N VAL A 118 -5.50 17.17 -3.94
CA VAL A 118 -6.45 16.32 -4.66
C VAL A 118 -7.83 16.96 -4.61
N THR A 119 -8.50 17.07 -5.75
CA THR A 119 -9.91 17.49 -5.81
C THR A 119 -10.81 16.27 -5.59
N GLN A 120 -11.70 16.36 -4.60
CA GLN A 120 -12.68 15.32 -4.27
C GLN A 120 -14.11 15.81 -4.49
N GLY A 121 -14.95 14.94 -5.04
CA GLY A 121 -16.39 15.16 -5.18
C GLY A 121 -17.15 13.98 -4.60
N GLY A 122 -18.01 14.21 -3.63
CA GLY A 122 -18.57 13.12 -2.83
C GLY A 122 -19.93 13.41 -2.23
N ILE A 123 -20.44 12.42 -1.52
CA ILE A 123 -21.72 12.45 -0.79
C ILE A 123 -21.55 11.94 0.64
N GLU A 124 -22.42 12.41 1.53
CA GLU A 124 -22.62 11.86 2.88
C GLU A 124 -24.12 11.63 3.13
N MET A 125 -24.49 10.46 3.63
CA MET A 125 -25.85 10.09 4.01
C MET A 125 -25.87 9.83 5.52
N VAL A 126 -26.42 10.78 6.29
CA VAL A 126 -26.37 10.75 7.76
C VAL A 126 -27.76 10.47 8.32
N GLY A 127 -27.82 9.57 9.31
CA GLY A 127 -29.05 9.06 9.92
C GLY A 127 -29.69 7.88 9.17
N TYR A 128 -28.97 7.27 8.21
CA TYR A 128 -29.46 6.14 7.42
C TYR A 128 -28.81 4.81 7.88
N GLU A 129 -29.59 3.99 8.59
CA GLU A 129 -29.14 2.69 9.14
C GLU A 129 -29.15 1.55 8.13
N GLY A 130 -30.09 1.59 7.19
CA GLY A 130 -30.33 0.51 6.24
C GLY A 130 -29.25 0.38 5.17
N ILE A 131 -29.20 -0.81 4.57
CA ILE A 131 -28.25 -1.18 3.51
C ILE A 131 -28.50 -0.41 2.20
N GLU A 132 -29.67 0.23 2.10
CA GLU A 132 -30.08 1.07 0.99
C GLU A 132 -29.12 2.26 0.81
N ALA A 133 -28.46 2.71 1.88
CA ALA A 133 -27.45 3.76 1.79
C ALA A 133 -26.21 3.29 0.99
N GLU A 134 -25.68 2.10 1.29
CA GLU A 134 -24.59 1.51 0.50
C GLU A 134 -25.02 1.23 -0.95
N GLN A 135 -26.25 0.74 -1.15
CA GLN A 135 -26.77 0.49 -2.49
C GLN A 135 -26.88 1.78 -3.32
N GLU A 136 -27.27 2.91 -2.71
CA GLU A 136 -27.29 4.21 -3.37
C GLU A 136 -25.88 4.68 -3.77
N CYS A 137 -24.86 4.46 -2.92
CA CYS A 137 -23.47 4.68 -3.30
C CYS A 137 -23.09 3.86 -4.55
N PHE A 138 -23.43 2.56 -4.56
CA PHE A 138 -23.13 1.69 -5.70
C PHE A 138 -23.89 2.06 -6.96
N ALA A 139 -25.12 2.56 -6.84
CA ALA A 139 -25.90 3.07 -7.97
C ALA A 139 -25.27 4.33 -8.59
N ILE A 140 -24.77 5.26 -7.77
CA ILE A 140 -24.04 6.44 -8.26
C ILE A 140 -22.72 6.01 -8.92
N ILE A 141 -21.98 5.08 -8.30
CA ILE A 141 -20.75 4.51 -8.90
C ILE A 141 -21.04 3.86 -10.24
N LYS A 142 -22.14 3.11 -10.36
CA LYS A 142 -22.57 2.50 -11.62
C LYS A 142 -22.79 3.55 -12.70
N GLU A 143 -23.51 4.61 -12.39
CA GLU A 143 -23.87 5.65 -13.35
C GLU A 143 -22.63 6.42 -13.84
N VAL A 144 -21.69 6.72 -12.94
CA VAL A 144 -20.38 7.29 -13.30
C VAL A 144 -19.58 6.31 -14.14
N ASN A 145 -19.58 5.02 -13.80
CA ASN A 145 -18.86 3.99 -14.57
C ASN A 145 -19.40 3.86 -16.01
N GLU A 146 -20.72 3.82 -16.16
CA GLU A 146 -21.38 3.70 -17.46
C GLU A 146 -21.15 4.95 -18.33
N THR A 147 -21.17 6.13 -17.74
CA THR A 147 -21.15 7.39 -18.49
C THR A 147 -19.74 7.94 -18.72
N GLN A 148 -18.85 7.79 -17.74
CA GLN A 148 -17.51 8.38 -17.78
C GLN A 148 -16.42 7.34 -18.05
N LEU A 149 -16.59 6.08 -17.65
CA LEU A 149 -15.51 5.08 -17.65
C LEU A 149 -15.73 3.92 -18.62
N GLY A 150 -16.80 3.92 -19.40
CA GLY A 150 -17.06 2.87 -20.39
C GLY A 150 -17.23 1.47 -19.80
N ASN A 151 -17.71 1.35 -18.55
CA ASN A 151 -17.84 0.10 -17.80
C ASN A 151 -16.53 -0.60 -17.39
N ASN A 152 -15.41 0.14 -17.34
CA ASN A 152 -14.09 -0.39 -16.97
C ASN A 152 -13.78 -0.30 -15.47
N LEU A 153 -14.71 0.18 -14.63
CA LEU A 153 -14.51 0.22 -13.18
C LEU A 153 -14.76 -1.15 -12.53
N LEU A 154 -13.77 -1.60 -11.76
CA LEU A 154 -13.84 -2.73 -10.85
C LEU A 154 -14.11 -2.23 -9.43
N LEU A 155 -15.24 -2.62 -8.85
CA LEU A 155 -15.59 -2.33 -7.47
C LEU A 155 -15.01 -3.41 -6.54
N GLU A 156 -14.33 -2.99 -5.48
CA GLU A 156 -13.89 -3.83 -4.38
C GLU A 156 -14.70 -3.47 -3.14
N ILE A 157 -15.24 -4.47 -2.44
CA ILE A 157 -15.98 -4.30 -1.19
C ILE A 157 -15.34 -5.10 -0.05
N GLY A 158 -15.35 -4.56 1.15
CA GLY A 158 -14.84 -5.20 2.37
C GLY A 158 -15.66 -4.77 3.60
N ASP A 159 -15.26 -5.21 4.80
CA ASP A 159 -15.94 -4.81 6.03
C ASP A 159 -14.94 -4.60 7.17
N ALA A 160 -14.96 -3.40 7.76
CA ALA A 160 -14.03 -2.99 8.82
C ALA A 160 -14.16 -3.83 10.10
N ARG A 161 -15.26 -4.57 10.27
CA ARG A 161 -15.51 -5.43 11.44
C ARG A 161 -14.93 -6.83 11.26
N PHE A 162 -14.62 -7.26 10.04
CA PHE A 162 -14.23 -8.64 9.76
C PHE A 162 -12.92 -9.00 10.46
N SER A 163 -11.88 -8.18 10.30
CA SER A 163 -10.57 -8.40 10.92
C SER A 163 -10.68 -8.43 12.44
N ARG A 164 -11.45 -7.50 13.02
CA ARG A 164 -11.73 -7.44 14.46
C ARG A 164 -12.41 -8.70 14.96
N ALA A 165 -13.42 -9.20 14.25
CA ALA A 165 -14.14 -10.42 14.60
C ALA A 165 -13.22 -11.66 14.64
N ILE A 166 -12.23 -11.73 13.75
CA ILE A 166 -11.20 -12.79 13.79
C ILE A 166 -10.29 -12.59 14.98
N THR A 167 -9.72 -11.40 15.16
CA THR A 167 -8.73 -11.16 16.21
C THR A 167 -9.33 -11.28 17.62
N ASP A 168 -10.59 -10.92 17.79
CA ASP A 168 -11.31 -11.09 19.06
C ASP A 168 -11.56 -12.58 19.35
N ALA A 169 -11.85 -13.38 18.32
CA ALA A 169 -12.01 -14.83 18.46
C ALA A 169 -10.69 -15.55 18.79
N LEU A 170 -9.55 -14.98 18.41
CA LEU A 170 -8.22 -15.45 18.80
C LEU A 170 -7.84 -15.05 20.24
N GLY A 171 -8.52 -14.06 20.82
CA GLY A 171 -8.23 -13.57 22.17
C GLY A 171 -6.94 -12.76 22.29
N LEU A 172 -6.54 -12.07 21.21
CA LEU A 172 -5.31 -11.27 21.16
C LEU A 172 -5.38 -10.02 22.05
N SER A 173 -4.24 -9.57 22.58
CA SER A 173 -4.06 -8.22 23.15
C SER A 173 -4.10 -7.15 22.06
N ASP A 174 -4.27 -5.87 22.41
CA ASP A 174 -4.29 -4.80 21.41
C ASP A 174 -2.95 -4.67 20.65
N GLU A 175 -1.82 -4.91 21.32
CA GLU A 175 -0.50 -4.97 20.68
C GLU A 175 -0.39 -6.13 19.68
N GLU A 176 -0.79 -7.35 20.09
CA GLU A 176 -0.78 -8.54 19.23
C GLU A 176 -1.71 -8.36 18.02
N LYS A 177 -2.87 -7.71 18.21
CA LYS A 177 -3.79 -7.36 17.11
C LYS A 177 -3.12 -6.43 16.13
N SER A 178 -2.53 -5.35 16.63
CA SER A 178 -1.88 -4.34 15.79
C SER A 178 -0.78 -4.98 14.95
N GLU A 179 0.05 -5.82 15.56
CA GLU A 179 1.18 -6.45 14.88
C GLU A 179 0.73 -7.47 13.80
N LEU A 180 -0.25 -8.33 14.13
CA LEU A 180 -0.78 -9.30 13.18
C LEU A 180 -1.48 -8.61 11.99
N LEU A 181 -2.29 -7.59 12.27
CA LEU A 181 -3.03 -6.87 11.22
C LEU A 181 -2.10 -6.00 10.37
N GLU A 182 -1.06 -5.39 10.95
CA GLU A 182 -0.04 -4.67 10.19
C GLU A 182 0.66 -5.61 9.20
N ALA A 183 1.12 -6.78 9.67
CA ALA A 183 1.75 -7.78 8.79
C ALA A 183 0.79 -8.29 7.69
N LEU A 184 -0.49 -8.51 8.03
CA LEU A 184 -1.52 -8.93 7.08
C LEU A 184 -1.81 -7.86 6.01
N PHE A 185 -2.08 -6.63 6.43
CA PHE A 185 -2.55 -5.56 5.54
C PHE A 185 -1.43 -4.96 4.70
N THR A 186 -0.21 -4.98 5.22
CA THR A 186 0.99 -4.68 4.42
C THR A 186 1.44 -5.86 3.57
N LYS A 187 0.79 -7.03 3.67
CA LYS A 187 1.18 -8.27 3.00
C LYS A 187 2.65 -8.63 3.22
N TYR A 188 3.19 -8.33 4.41
CA TYR A 188 4.52 -8.77 4.81
C TYR A 188 4.44 -10.23 5.29
N LEU A 189 4.32 -11.15 4.33
CA LEU A 189 3.98 -12.56 4.59
C LEU A 189 5.01 -13.30 5.45
N PRO A 190 6.33 -13.06 5.35
CA PRO A 190 7.30 -13.64 6.28
C PRO A 190 7.00 -13.34 7.74
N ARG A 191 6.73 -12.07 8.10
CA ARG A 191 6.37 -11.71 9.47
C ARG A 191 5.01 -12.26 9.86
N TYR A 192 4.02 -12.17 8.96
CA TYR A 192 2.70 -12.74 9.19
C TYR A 192 2.77 -14.25 9.51
N ASN A 193 3.53 -15.00 8.72
CA ASN A 193 3.71 -16.44 8.89
C ASN A 193 4.40 -16.81 10.21
N GLU A 194 5.35 -15.98 10.65
CA GLU A 194 5.99 -16.11 11.97
C GLU A 194 4.95 -15.93 13.09
N LEU A 195 4.16 -14.85 13.04
CA LEU A 195 3.13 -14.53 14.04
C LEU A 195 2.04 -15.60 14.13
N ILE A 196 1.54 -16.10 13.00
CA ILE A 196 0.48 -17.12 13.03
C ILE A 196 0.99 -18.49 13.49
N SER A 197 2.32 -18.70 13.53
CA SER A 197 2.91 -20.00 13.87
C SER A 197 2.62 -20.44 15.31
N ASP A 198 2.40 -19.48 16.21
CA ASP A 198 1.96 -19.72 17.59
C ASP A 198 0.54 -20.30 17.68
N PHE A 199 -0.25 -20.10 16.62
CA PHE A 199 -1.64 -20.55 16.54
C PHE A 199 -1.79 -21.92 15.88
N LYS A 200 -0.71 -22.66 15.56
CA LYS A 200 -0.77 -23.97 14.89
C LYS A 200 -1.76 -24.98 15.50
N ASN A 201 -2.01 -24.88 16.80
CA ASN A 201 -2.95 -25.76 17.52
C ASN A 201 -4.39 -25.19 17.63
N SER A 202 -4.62 -23.98 17.12
CA SER A 202 -5.92 -23.32 17.10
C SER A 202 -6.79 -23.88 15.97
N ALA A 203 -8.10 -23.98 16.22
CA ALA A 203 -9.08 -24.30 15.18
C ALA A 203 -9.12 -23.24 14.06
N LEU A 204 -8.63 -22.02 14.32
CA LEU A 204 -8.57 -20.93 13.33
C LEU A 204 -7.29 -20.96 12.49
N TYR A 205 -6.30 -21.81 12.79
CA TYR A 205 -5.05 -21.84 12.03
C TYR A 205 -5.23 -22.05 10.52
N PRO A 206 -6.11 -22.97 10.05
CA PRO A 206 -6.35 -23.11 8.61
C PRO A 206 -6.84 -21.80 7.96
N PHE A 207 -7.69 -21.05 8.66
CA PHE A 207 -8.13 -19.73 8.19
C PHE A 207 -6.96 -18.75 8.13
N LEU A 208 -6.13 -18.68 9.18
CA LEU A 208 -4.98 -17.78 9.22
C LEU A 208 -4.02 -18.03 8.05
N THR A 209 -3.82 -19.28 7.64
CA THR A 209 -2.94 -19.60 6.50
C THR A 209 -3.46 -19.07 5.15
N VAL A 210 -4.78 -18.88 4.99
CA VAL A 210 -5.38 -18.40 3.72
C VAL A 210 -5.82 -16.94 3.79
N TRP A 211 -5.91 -16.34 4.98
CA TRP A 211 -6.43 -14.99 5.18
C TRP A 211 -5.73 -13.93 4.30
N PRO A 212 -4.39 -13.95 4.11
CA PRO A 212 -3.73 -13.01 3.20
C PRO A 212 -4.22 -13.09 1.74
N ARG A 213 -4.85 -14.20 1.34
CA ARG A 213 -5.40 -14.46 0.00
C ARG A 213 -6.90 -14.18 -0.13
N LEU A 214 -7.59 -13.79 0.96
CA LEU A 214 -9.04 -13.54 0.97
C LEU A 214 -9.41 -12.19 0.37
N PHE A 215 -9.12 -12.06 -0.90
CA PHE A 215 -9.60 -11.03 -1.79
C PHE A 215 -9.81 -11.64 -3.18
N GLY A 216 -10.73 -11.13 -3.99
CA GLY A 216 -11.03 -11.67 -5.31
C GLY A 216 -12.52 -11.76 -5.61
N THR A 217 -12.91 -12.59 -6.57
CA THR A 217 -14.31 -12.85 -6.87
C THR A 217 -14.98 -13.65 -5.74
N VAL A 218 -16.31 -13.68 -5.72
CA VAL A 218 -17.07 -14.54 -4.79
C VAL A 218 -16.63 -16.01 -4.89
N GLN A 219 -16.25 -16.48 -6.08
CA GLN A 219 -15.76 -17.83 -6.27
C GLN A 219 -14.36 -18.02 -5.66
N ASP A 220 -13.44 -17.08 -5.88
CA ASP A 220 -12.10 -17.14 -5.28
C ASP A 220 -12.18 -17.21 -3.74
N ILE A 221 -13.06 -16.41 -3.11
CA ILE A 221 -13.29 -16.45 -1.65
C ILE A 221 -13.81 -17.81 -1.20
N LYS A 222 -14.75 -18.42 -1.93
CA LYS A 222 -15.31 -19.74 -1.61
C LYS A 222 -14.26 -20.84 -1.75
N ASP A 223 -13.41 -20.75 -2.77
CA ASP A 223 -12.37 -21.74 -3.03
C ASP A 223 -11.30 -21.71 -1.92
N GLU A 224 -10.86 -20.51 -1.51
CA GLU A 224 -9.90 -20.34 -0.41
C GLU A 224 -10.47 -20.82 0.95
N LEU A 225 -11.77 -20.61 1.19
CA LEU A 225 -12.45 -21.03 2.43
C LEU A 225 -12.99 -22.45 2.40
N ASN A 226 -12.70 -23.23 1.36
CA ASN A 226 -13.19 -24.59 1.25
C ASN A 226 -12.75 -25.43 2.47
N GLN A 227 -13.72 -26.01 3.18
CA GLN A 227 -13.51 -26.79 4.41
C GLN A 227 -12.93 -26.00 5.61
N ILE A 228 -12.91 -24.66 5.54
CA ILE A 228 -12.48 -23.79 6.65
C ILE A 228 -13.70 -23.26 7.38
N ILE A 229 -13.66 -23.30 8.72
CA ILE A 229 -14.74 -22.80 9.58
C ILE A 229 -14.33 -21.45 10.15
N LEU A 230 -15.16 -20.43 9.91
CA LEU A 230 -14.99 -19.11 10.48
C LEU A 230 -15.72 -18.99 11.83
N PRO A 231 -15.28 -18.09 12.73
CA PRO A 231 -16.09 -17.66 13.86
C PRO A 231 -17.45 -17.14 13.38
N ALA A 232 -18.53 -17.45 14.11
CA ALA A 232 -19.90 -17.10 13.69
C ALA A 232 -20.10 -15.60 13.37
N GLY A 233 -19.42 -14.71 14.12
CA GLY A 233 -19.43 -13.28 13.86
C GLY A 233 -18.80 -12.91 12.52
N ALA A 234 -17.63 -13.49 12.21
CA ALA A 234 -16.92 -13.27 10.95
C ALA A 234 -17.65 -13.92 9.76
N GLN A 235 -18.22 -15.11 9.95
CA GLN A 235 -19.02 -15.80 8.93
C GLN A 235 -20.21 -14.93 8.50
N ARG A 236 -20.98 -14.40 9.45
CA ARG A 236 -22.13 -13.53 9.14
C ARG A 236 -21.72 -12.27 8.39
N ILE A 237 -20.58 -11.67 8.73
CA ILE A 237 -20.06 -10.49 8.01
C ILE A 237 -19.72 -10.87 6.57
N LEU A 238 -19.05 -12.00 6.37
CA LEU A 238 -18.69 -12.47 5.04
C LEU A 238 -19.92 -12.84 4.20
N ASP A 239 -20.92 -13.49 4.79
CA ASP A 239 -22.17 -13.83 4.11
C ASP A 239 -22.87 -12.56 3.61
N ASN A 240 -22.94 -11.51 4.44
CA ASN A 240 -23.48 -10.20 4.04
C ASN A 240 -22.68 -9.56 2.90
N LEU A 241 -21.34 -9.66 2.92
CA LEU A 241 -20.48 -9.18 1.82
C LEU A 241 -20.73 -9.96 0.53
N VAL A 242 -20.87 -11.28 0.61
CA VAL A 242 -21.18 -12.14 -0.54
C VAL A 242 -22.55 -11.79 -1.13
N ASP A 243 -23.55 -11.58 -0.28
CA ASP A 243 -24.89 -11.16 -0.72
C ASP A 243 -24.85 -9.79 -1.40
N MET A 244 -24.13 -8.82 -0.82
CA MET A 244 -23.93 -7.51 -1.44
C MET A 244 -23.19 -7.60 -2.77
N ALA A 245 -22.09 -8.38 -2.84
CA ALA A 245 -21.36 -8.59 -4.09
C ALA A 245 -22.27 -9.20 -5.17
N ASN A 246 -23.11 -10.18 -4.82
CA ASN A 246 -24.05 -10.76 -5.76
C ASN A 246 -25.10 -9.74 -6.25
N GLN A 247 -25.62 -8.88 -5.35
CA GLN A 247 -26.54 -7.82 -5.72
C GLN A 247 -25.91 -6.79 -6.66
N VAL A 248 -24.68 -6.35 -6.37
CA VAL A 248 -23.94 -5.43 -7.25
C VAL A 248 -23.63 -6.10 -8.60
N ALA A 249 -23.23 -7.37 -8.61
CA ALA A 249 -22.97 -8.09 -9.87
C ALA A 249 -24.24 -8.19 -10.75
N GLN A 250 -25.42 -8.33 -10.14
CA GLN A 250 -26.70 -8.37 -10.86
C GLN A 250 -27.04 -7.05 -11.58
N THR A 251 -26.44 -5.93 -11.18
CA THR A 251 -26.60 -4.64 -11.89
C THR A 251 -25.69 -4.53 -13.12
N GLY A 252 -24.83 -5.52 -13.37
CA GLY A 252 -23.84 -5.52 -14.43
C GLY A 252 -22.49 -4.92 -14.04
N GLN A 253 -22.32 -4.49 -12.78
CA GLN A 253 -21.05 -3.97 -12.28
C GLN A 253 -20.05 -5.11 -12.01
N GLN A 254 -18.77 -4.86 -12.31
CA GLN A 254 -17.69 -5.74 -11.90
C GLN A 254 -17.43 -5.53 -10.40
N VAL A 255 -17.46 -6.60 -9.61
CA VAL A 255 -17.30 -6.52 -8.16
C VAL A 255 -16.43 -7.65 -7.62
N ARG A 256 -15.63 -7.34 -6.60
CA ARG A 256 -14.77 -8.25 -5.84
C ARG A 256 -14.89 -7.97 -4.35
N ILE A 257 -14.56 -8.97 -3.55
CA ILE A 257 -14.50 -8.89 -2.09
C ILE A 257 -13.03 -8.79 -1.68
N ASP A 258 -12.71 -8.02 -0.64
CA ASP A 258 -11.40 -8.02 0.03
C ASP A 258 -11.62 -7.88 1.55
N VAL A 259 -11.24 -8.92 2.29
CA VAL A 259 -11.28 -8.95 3.77
C VAL A 259 -9.89 -9.04 4.37
N SER A 260 -8.88 -8.70 3.57
CA SER A 260 -7.46 -8.90 3.85
C SER A 260 -6.65 -7.60 3.69
N THR A 261 -7.32 -6.47 3.51
CA THR A 261 -6.75 -5.13 3.36
C THR A 261 -7.32 -4.21 4.43
N GLU A 262 -6.50 -3.27 4.91
CA GLU A 262 -6.92 -2.27 5.88
C GLU A 262 -8.00 -1.34 5.29
N PRO A 263 -9.04 -0.96 6.06
CA PRO A 263 -9.91 0.15 5.70
C PRO A 263 -9.11 1.44 5.45
N LEU A 264 -9.56 2.33 4.55
CA LEU A 264 -8.82 3.58 4.27
C LEU A 264 -8.74 4.51 5.50
N GLN A 265 -9.73 4.42 6.38
CA GLN A 265 -9.85 5.27 7.54
C GLN A 265 -10.28 4.44 8.74
N SER A 266 -9.68 4.75 9.89
CA SER A 266 -9.93 4.11 11.18
C SER A 266 -11.37 4.27 11.67
N TYR A 267 -12.09 5.28 11.18
CA TYR A 267 -13.47 5.58 11.57
C TYR A 267 -14.51 4.67 10.91
N TYR A 268 -14.16 3.86 9.90
CA TYR A 268 -15.13 2.96 9.28
C TYR A 268 -15.57 1.86 10.25
N THR A 269 -16.88 1.64 10.35
CA THR A 269 -17.52 0.72 11.30
C THR A 269 -18.29 -0.42 10.63
N GLY A 270 -18.31 -0.48 9.30
CA GLY A 270 -19.06 -1.48 8.55
C GLY A 270 -18.51 -1.72 7.16
N LEU A 271 -19.40 -1.83 6.18
CA LEU A 271 -19.04 -2.05 4.79
C LEU A 271 -18.16 -0.91 4.28
N THR A 272 -17.10 -1.26 3.55
CA THR A 272 -16.17 -0.33 2.89
C THR A 272 -16.03 -0.70 1.43
N PHE A 273 -15.68 0.24 0.58
CA PHE A 273 -15.51 -0.01 -0.84
C PHE A 273 -14.55 0.94 -1.52
N ARG A 274 -13.97 0.46 -2.63
CA ARG A 274 -13.06 1.20 -3.51
C ARG A 274 -13.35 0.83 -4.97
N GLY A 275 -13.24 1.79 -5.88
CA GLY A 275 -13.36 1.54 -7.32
C GLY A 275 -12.05 1.81 -8.03
N TYR A 276 -11.60 0.86 -8.85
CA TYR A 276 -10.35 0.93 -9.61
C TYR A 276 -10.62 0.84 -11.10
N VAL A 277 -9.75 1.42 -11.91
CA VAL A 277 -9.71 1.21 -13.36
C VAL A 277 -8.33 0.68 -13.71
N ASP A 278 -8.28 -0.19 -14.72
CA ASP A 278 -7.03 -0.80 -15.14
C ASP A 278 -6.00 0.23 -15.65
N GLY A 279 -4.73 -0.04 -15.41
CA GLY A 279 -3.62 0.88 -15.74
C GLY A 279 -3.50 2.13 -14.83
N VAL A 280 -4.39 2.31 -13.84
CA VAL A 280 -4.41 3.48 -12.95
C VAL A 280 -3.95 3.09 -11.55
N SER A 281 -2.86 3.68 -11.06
CA SER A 281 -2.23 3.32 -9.77
C SER A 281 -3.05 3.67 -8.52
N GLN A 282 -4.14 4.44 -8.67
CA GLN A 282 -4.98 4.94 -7.57
C GLN A 282 -6.44 4.50 -7.77
N TYR A 283 -7.20 4.41 -6.67
CA TYR A 283 -8.64 4.24 -6.75
C TYR A 283 -9.31 5.55 -7.22
N ILE A 284 -10.36 5.41 -8.01
CA ILE A 284 -11.17 6.52 -8.54
C ILE A 284 -12.24 6.94 -7.53
N VAL A 285 -12.75 5.99 -6.75
CA VAL A 285 -13.78 6.23 -5.75
C VAL A 285 -13.50 5.40 -4.51
N SER A 286 -13.84 5.93 -3.35
CA SER A 286 -13.82 5.18 -2.11
C SER A 286 -14.91 5.64 -1.17
N GLY A 287 -15.37 4.73 -0.30
CA GLY A 287 -16.38 5.05 0.68
C GLY A 287 -16.63 3.91 1.66
N GLY A 288 -17.62 4.11 2.52
CA GLY A 288 -18.03 3.11 3.50
C GLY A 288 -18.92 3.67 4.60
N ARG A 289 -19.32 2.77 5.49
CA ARG A 289 -20.14 3.05 6.67
C ARG A 289 -19.28 3.42 7.88
N TYR A 290 -19.64 4.50 8.57
CA TYR A 290 -18.90 5.08 9.71
C TYR A 290 -19.83 5.58 10.82
N ASP A 291 -20.67 4.69 11.33
CA ASP A 291 -21.72 5.03 12.33
C ASP A 291 -21.16 5.62 13.65
N GLY A 292 -19.87 5.42 13.92
CA GLY A 292 -19.20 5.93 15.12
C GLY A 292 -18.60 7.33 14.98
N LEU A 293 -18.44 7.88 13.76
CA LEU A 293 -17.64 9.10 13.57
C LEU A 293 -18.24 10.32 14.27
N LEU A 294 -19.56 10.51 14.16
CA LEU A 294 -20.20 11.70 14.74
C LEU A 294 -20.15 11.70 16.27
N SER A 295 -20.02 10.52 16.90
CA SER A 295 -19.86 10.42 18.35
C SER A 295 -18.59 11.12 18.87
N SER A 296 -17.54 11.30 18.05
CA SER A 296 -16.33 12.03 18.46
C SER A 296 -16.55 13.54 18.57
N PHE A 297 -17.65 14.07 18.02
CA PHE A 297 -17.96 15.51 18.02
C PHE A 297 -19.03 15.88 19.04
N ASP A 298 -20.14 15.14 19.11
CA ASP A 298 -21.29 15.47 19.97
C ASP A 298 -21.67 14.37 20.99
N GLY A 299 -20.91 13.26 21.01
CA GLY A 299 -21.14 12.14 21.91
C GLY A 299 -22.27 11.18 21.51
N THR A 300 -22.94 11.41 20.38
CA THR A 300 -24.06 10.58 19.92
C THR A 300 -23.65 9.74 18.69
N PRO A 301 -23.64 8.40 18.78
CA PRO A 301 -23.47 7.55 17.61
C PRO A 301 -24.57 7.83 16.59
N MET A 302 -24.18 7.98 15.33
CA MET A 302 -25.09 8.35 14.26
C MET A 302 -24.75 7.57 12.99
N PRO A 303 -25.65 6.71 12.51
CA PRO A 303 -25.44 5.92 11.31
C PRO A 303 -25.12 6.80 10.11
N ALA A 304 -24.04 6.48 9.40
CA ALA A 304 -23.62 7.29 8.28
C ALA A 304 -22.86 6.49 7.23
N VAL A 305 -23.12 6.80 5.96
CA VAL A 305 -22.43 6.23 4.80
C VAL A 305 -22.01 7.35 3.88
N GLY A 306 -20.80 7.26 3.37
CA GLY A 306 -20.20 8.31 2.56
C GLY A 306 -19.30 7.75 1.49
N MET A 307 -19.08 8.55 0.45
CA MET A 307 -18.11 8.25 -0.59
C MET A 307 -17.60 9.50 -1.28
N ALA A 308 -16.41 9.42 -1.83
CA ALA A 308 -15.82 10.47 -2.66
C ALA A 308 -15.16 9.88 -3.89
N PHE A 309 -15.41 10.51 -5.04
CA PHE A 309 -14.61 10.36 -6.24
C PHE A 309 -13.37 11.25 -6.15
N ASN A 310 -12.22 10.69 -6.52
CA ASN A 310 -11.03 11.44 -6.85
C ASN A 310 -11.22 12.03 -8.26
N ILE A 311 -11.56 13.32 -8.30
CA ILE A 311 -11.89 14.03 -9.54
C ILE A 311 -10.68 14.15 -10.45
N ASP A 312 -9.49 14.28 -9.87
CA ASP A 312 -8.25 14.38 -10.65
C ASP A 312 -7.97 13.06 -11.39
N VAL A 313 -8.04 11.93 -10.68
CA VAL A 313 -7.83 10.61 -11.30
C VAL A 313 -8.94 10.32 -12.32
N LEU A 314 -10.20 10.65 -12.00
CA LEU A 314 -11.31 10.51 -12.96
C LEU A 314 -11.09 11.39 -14.21
N THR A 315 -10.54 12.59 -14.05
CA THR A 315 -10.17 13.47 -15.17
C THR A 315 -9.09 12.83 -16.02
N ASP A 316 -8.00 12.37 -15.41
CA ASP A 316 -6.87 11.76 -16.13
C ASP A 316 -7.31 10.53 -16.94
N VAL A 317 -8.13 9.65 -16.34
CA VAL A 317 -8.65 8.45 -16.99
C VAL A 317 -9.56 8.78 -18.16
N THR A 318 -10.39 9.82 -18.02
CA THR A 318 -11.32 10.19 -19.09
C THR A 318 -10.66 10.99 -20.22
N LEU A 319 -9.55 11.68 -19.96
CA LEU A 319 -8.78 12.40 -20.97
C LEU A 319 -7.95 11.47 -21.84
N ASN A 320 -7.25 10.52 -21.21
CA ASN A 320 -6.22 9.75 -21.88
C ASN A 320 -6.78 8.56 -22.67
N GLY A 321 -8.11 8.30 -22.60
CA GLY A 321 -8.62 6.96 -22.89
C GLY A 321 -7.92 5.96 -21.99
N GLU A 322 -7.98 4.66 -22.29
CA GLU A 322 -7.09 3.69 -21.63
C GLU A 322 -5.62 4.11 -21.84
N SER A 323 -5.04 4.80 -20.86
CA SER A 323 -3.67 5.31 -20.94
C SER A 323 -2.71 4.13 -21.10
N ASN A 324 -2.12 3.98 -22.29
CA ASN A 324 -0.83 3.39 -22.73
C ASN A 324 -0.09 2.27 -21.95
N ASN A 325 -0.57 1.78 -20.81
CA ASN A 325 -0.26 0.44 -20.35
C ASN A 325 -1.11 -0.48 -21.19
N GLN A 326 -0.60 -0.85 -22.37
CA GLN A 326 -1.02 -2.09 -22.99
C GLN A 326 -0.79 -3.18 -21.93
N ASP A 327 -1.83 -3.56 -21.19
CA ASP A 327 -1.82 -4.84 -20.50
C ASP A 327 -1.71 -5.88 -21.59
N ASN A 328 -0.47 -6.25 -21.91
CA ASN A 328 -0.17 -7.27 -22.90
C ASN A 328 -0.56 -8.68 -22.39
N GLY A 329 -1.33 -8.75 -21.29
CA GLY A 329 -1.69 -9.97 -20.57
C GLY A 329 -0.49 -10.63 -19.88
N LYS A 330 0.68 -9.96 -19.87
CA LYS A 330 1.93 -10.49 -19.33
C LYS A 330 2.12 -10.07 -17.88
N LEU A 331 2.71 -10.96 -17.10
CA LEU A 331 3.24 -10.63 -15.78
C LEU A 331 4.64 -10.01 -15.95
N CYS A 332 4.77 -8.74 -15.59
CA CYS A 332 6.03 -7.99 -15.69
C CYS A 332 6.80 -8.06 -14.37
N ILE A 333 8.04 -8.54 -14.43
CA ILE A 333 8.89 -8.78 -13.25
C ILE A 333 10.18 -7.95 -13.36
N ALA A 334 10.42 -7.05 -12.41
CA ALA A 334 11.74 -6.43 -12.27
C ALA A 334 12.69 -7.37 -11.52
N LEU A 335 13.81 -7.75 -12.14
CA LEU A 335 14.80 -8.66 -11.57
C LEU A 335 16.14 -7.94 -11.33
N THR A 336 16.64 -8.03 -10.09
CA THR A 336 17.95 -7.48 -9.74
C THR A 336 19.07 -8.23 -10.47
N LYS A 337 19.85 -7.52 -11.28
CA LYS A 337 20.98 -8.08 -12.04
C LYS A 337 22.06 -8.69 -11.14
N GLY A 338 22.80 -9.66 -11.70
CA GLY A 338 24.00 -10.19 -11.07
C GLY A 338 23.71 -11.44 -10.26
N ARG A 339 23.94 -11.40 -8.94
CA ARG A 339 23.80 -12.59 -8.06
C ARG A 339 22.34 -13.06 -7.96
N VAL A 340 21.44 -12.14 -7.59
CA VAL A 340 20.00 -12.40 -7.49
C VAL A 340 19.45 -13.02 -8.77
N GLU A 341 19.78 -12.46 -9.92
CA GLU A 341 19.43 -13.00 -11.23
C GLU A 341 19.89 -14.46 -11.44
N LYS A 342 21.16 -14.77 -11.12
CA LYS A 342 21.71 -16.12 -11.31
C LYS A 342 21.02 -17.16 -10.44
N ASP A 343 20.64 -16.78 -9.23
CA ASP A 343 19.99 -17.68 -8.27
C ASP A 343 18.49 -17.83 -8.53
N PHE A 344 17.85 -16.79 -9.10
CA PHE A 344 16.42 -16.82 -9.42
C PHE A 344 16.09 -17.62 -10.68
N ILE A 345 16.95 -17.60 -11.71
CA ILE A 345 16.70 -18.31 -12.98
C ILE A 345 16.39 -19.80 -12.77
N PRO A 346 17.16 -20.58 -11.99
CA PRO A 346 16.86 -22.00 -11.73
C PRO A 346 15.51 -22.23 -11.04
N LEU A 347 15.10 -21.34 -10.12
CA LEU A 347 13.79 -21.41 -9.47
C LEU A 347 12.66 -21.16 -10.49
N LEU A 348 12.85 -20.21 -11.40
CA LEU A 348 11.85 -19.92 -12.42
C LEU A 348 11.74 -21.07 -13.45
N GLU A 349 12.85 -21.73 -13.77
CA GLU A 349 12.89 -22.91 -14.63
C GLU A 349 12.17 -24.12 -14.01
N SER A 350 12.29 -24.34 -12.69
CA SER A 350 11.56 -25.42 -12.02
C SER A 350 10.05 -25.18 -11.96
N CYS A 351 9.60 -23.93 -12.07
CA CYS A 351 8.20 -23.58 -12.29
C CYS A 351 7.72 -23.84 -13.74
N GLY A 352 8.59 -24.33 -14.63
CA GLY A 352 8.27 -24.66 -16.03
C GLY A 352 8.41 -23.49 -17.01
N VAL A 353 9.09 -22.41 -16.62
CA VAL A 353 9.33 -21.26 -17.50
C VAL A 353 10.65 -21.43 -18.26
N ASP A 354 10.61 -21.31 -19.59
CA ASP A 354 11.82 -21.32 -20.41
C ASP A 354 12.61 -20.01 -20.21
N CYS A 355 13.75 -20.13 -19.51
CA CYS A 355 14.63 -19.01 -19.19
C CYS A 355 15.86 -18.91 -20.09
N GLU A 356 15.91 -19.62 -21.23
CA GLU A 356 16.98 -19.47 -22.23
C GLU A 356 17.20 -18.00 -22.63
N PRO A 357 16.14 -17.18 -22.87
CA PRO A 357 16.32 -15.76 -23.20
C PRO A 357 17.01 -14.94 -22.10
N LEU A 358 16.85 -15.32 -20.82
CA LEU A 358 17.53 -14.68 -19.69
C LEU A 358 19.01 -15.09 -19.60
N ARG A 359 19.29 -16.37 -19.88
CA ARG A 359 20.67 -16.89 -19.92
C ARG A 359 21.46 -16.26 -21.08
N ASN A 360 20.82 -16.02 -22.22
CA ASN A 360 21.42 -15.51 -23.46
C ASN A 360 20.97 -14.09 -23.86
N LYS A 361 20.66 -13.25 -22.87
CA LYS A 361 20.18 -11.87 -23.01
C LYS A 361 21.11 -10.86 -23.68
N ALA A 362 22.42 -11.14 -23.76
CA ALA A 362 23.46 -10.18 -24.15
C ALA A 362 23.33 -8.82 -23.40
N ARG A 363 22.97 -7.74 -24.11
CA ARG A 363 22.78 -6.38 -23.54
C ARG A 363 21.30 -5.97 -23.40
N LYS A 364 20.35 -6.87 -23.67
CA LYS A 364 18.93 -6.57 -23.53
C LYS A 364 18.56 -6.40 -22.06
N LEU A 365 17.67 -5.44 -21.79
CA LEU A 365 17.16 -5.16 -20.44
C LEU A 365 15.72 -5.61 -20.25
N ILE A 366 14.94 -5.67 -21.32
CA ILE A 366 13.58 -6.17 -21.35
C ILE A 366 13.61 -7.50 -22.10
N ILE A 367 13.19 -8.56 -21.43
CA ILE A 367 13.36 -9.93 -21.89
C ILE A 367 12.02 -10.65 -21.78
N PRO A 368 11.33 -10.90 -22.90
CA PRO A 368 10.12 -11.72 -22.89
C PRO A 368 10.48 -13.19 -22.64
N LEU A 369 9.72 -13.83 -21.75
CA LEU A 369 9.77 -15.26 -21.47
C LEU A 369 8.45 -15.88 -21.95
N GLY A 370 8.43 -16.19 -23.25
CA GLY A 370 7.21 -16.59 -23.95
C GLY A 370 6.13 -15.50 -23.93
N ASP A 371 4.87 -15.95 -23.83
CA ASP A 371 3.70 -15.07 -23.90
C ASP A 371 3.14 -14.68 -22.54
N ALA A 372 3.65 -15.25 -21.44
CA ALA A 372 3.09 -15.07 -20.10
C ALA A 372 3.89 -14.11 -19.20
N ILE A 373 5.23 -14.04 -19.37
CA ILE A 373 6.11 -13.29 -18.47
C ILE A 373 7.02 -12.37 -19.28
N GLU A 374 7.26 -11.17 -18.75
CA GLU A 374 8.31 -10.26 -19.22
C GLU A 374 9.21 -9.88 -18.05
N VAL A 375 10.52 -9.93 -18.24
CA VAL A 375 11.50 -9.60 -17.20
C VAL A 375 12.25 -8.32 -17.55
N ILE A 376 12.27 -7.37 -16.63
CA ILE A 376 13.05 -6.14 -16.70
C ILE A 376 14.25 -6.24 -15.77
N LEU A 377 15.45 -6.22 -16.33
CA LEU A 377 16.68 -6.29 -15.56
C LEU A 377 17.10 -4.90 -15.04
N ALA A 378 17.13 -4.76 -13.72
CA ALA A 378 17.43 -3.50 -13.04
C ALA A 378 18.49 -3.66 -11.94
N LYS A 379 18.97 -2.55 -11.35
CA LYS A 379 19.73 -2.59 -10.10
C LYS A 379 18.75 -2.67 -8.93
N GLY A 380 19.18 -3.22 -7.79
CA GLY A 380 18.30 -3.42 -6.63
C GLY A 380 17.43 -2.21 -6.26
N PRO A 381 18.01 -1.00 -6.04
CA PRO A 381 17.22 0.18 -5.72
C PRO A 381 16.22 0.63 -6.79
N ASP A 382 16.46 0.28 -8.06
CA ASP A 382 15.58 0.63 -9.17
C ASP A 382 14.39 -0.35 -9.25
N VAL A 383 14.55 -1.60 -8.77
CA VAL A 383 13.45 -2.60 -8.72
C VAL A 383 12.29 -2.09 -7.87
N THR A 384 12.57 -1.62 -6.66
CA THR A 384 11.53 -1.05 -5.75
C THR A 384 10.91 0.22 -6.33
N THR A 385 11.69 1.02 -7.05
CA THR A 385 11.21 2.22 -7.72
C THR A 385 10.22 1.87 -8.84
N TYR A 386 10.55 0.93 -9.71
CA TYR A 386 9.65 0.48 -10.78
C TYR A 386 8.38 -0.16 -10.21
N LEU A 387 8.50 -0.94 -9.14
CA LEU A 387 7.36 -1.55 -8.46
C LEU A 387 6.40 -0.49 -7.92
N LYS A 388 6.90 0.50 -7.17
CA LYS A 388 6.09 1.58 -6.58
C LYS A 388 5.40 2.46 -7.63
N ASN A 389 6.04 2.67 -8.76
CA ASN A 389 5.47 3.44 -9.87
C ASN A 389 4.52 2.62 -10.76
N GLY A 390 4.27 1.34 -10.44
CA GLY A 390 3.38 0.47 -11.21
C GLY A 390 3.91 0.10 -12.60
N VAL A 391 5.22 0.21 -12.83
CA VAL A 391 5.86 -0.18 -14.10
C VAL A 391 5.98 -1.70 -14.22
N VAL A 392 6.09 -2.38 -13.09
CA VAL A 392 6.17 -3.84 -13.00
C VAL A 392 5.16 -4.36 -11.97
N ASP A 393 4.72 -5.61 -12.17
CA ASP A 393 3.80 -6.28 -11.28
C ASP A 393 4.52 -6.86 -10.05
N LEU A 394 5.71 -7.42 -10.27
CA LEU A 394 6.53 -8.07 -9.24
C LEU A 394 7.98 -7.56 -9.27
N GLY A 395 8.66 -7.63 -8.13
CA GLY A 395 10.08 -7.37 -7.98
C GLY A 395 10.82 -8.52 -7.31
N ILE A 396 12.00 -8.85 -7.82
CA ILE A 396 12.92 -9.83 -7.24
C ILE A 396 14.20 -9.10 -6.80
N VAL A 397 14.36 -8.96 -5.48
CA VAL A 397 15.35 -8.06 -4.87
C VAL A 397 15.86 -8.61 -3.54
N GLY A 398 17.08 -8.27 -3.14
CA GLY A 398 17.61 -8.65 -1.83
C GLY A 398 16.93 -7.89 -0.69
N SER A 399 16.78 -8.53 0.47
CA SER A 399 16.24 -7.89 1.67
C SER A 399 17.08 -6.71 2.16
N ASP A 400 18.38 -6.67 1.83
CA ASP A 400 19.26 -5.54 2.10
C ASP A 400 18.76 -4.23 1.46
N VAL A 401 18.16 -4.32 0.28
CA VAL A 401 17.59 -3.15 -0.41
C VAL A 401 16.28 -2.72 0.24
N LEU A 402 15.44 -3.69 0.61
CA LEU A 402 14.14 -3.45 1.24
C LEU A 402 14.31 -2.79 2.61
N ASP A 403 15.17 -3.37 3.45
CA ASP A 403 15.50 -2.86 4.79
C ASP A 403 16.09 -1.45 4.73
N GLU A 404 17.04 -1.22 3.82
CA GLU A 404 17.71 0.08 3.70
C GLU A 404 16.76 1.18 3.20
N GLN A 405 15.78 0.83 2.38
CA GLN A 405 14.75 1.76 1.88
C GLN A 405 13.52 1.86 2.77
N ASP A 406 13.48 1.11 3.87
CA ASP A 406 12.33 1.00 4.79
C ASP A 406 11.06 0.59 4.02
N ASP A 407 11.20 -0.45 3.19
CA ASP A 407 10.20 -0.88 2.20
C ASP A 407 9.99 -2.40 2.23
N THR A 408 9.38 -2.91 3.29
CA THR A 408 9.00 -4.33 3.45
C THR A 408 7.54 -4.61 3.07
N SER A 409 6.83 -3.58 2.61
CA SER A 409 5.43 -3.72 2.23
C SER A 409 5.29 -4.57 0.97
N TYR A 410 4.37 -5.52 1.02
CA TYR A 410 4.05 -6.49 -0.02
C TYR A 410 5.22 -7.41 -0.36
N GLU A 411 6.05 -7.73 0.63
CA GLU A 411 6.97 -8.85 0.58
C GLU A 411 6.21 -10.18 0.72
N MET A 412 6.03 -10.85 -0.41
CA MET A 412 5.14 -12.01 -0.54
C MET A 412 5.85 -13.33 -0.26
N LEU A 413 7.14 -13.46 -0.58
CA LEU A 413 7.87 -14.73 -0.45
C LEU A 413 9.37 -14.50 -0.22
N ASP A 414 9.93 -15.21 0.76
CA ASP A 414 11.39 -15.39 0.89
C ASP A 414 11.84 -16.51 -0.05
N LEU A 415 12.65 -16.18 -1.05
CA LEU A 415 13.11 -17.14 -2.04
C LEU A 415 14.24 -18.04 -1.53
N GLN A 416 14.73 -17.81 -0.31
CA GLN A 416 15.81 -18.60 0.32
C GLN A 416 17.10 -18.70 -0.52
N THR A 417 17.30 -17.76 -1.45
CA THR A 417 18.45 -17.64 -2.35
C THR A 417 19.23 -16.36 -2.08
N GLY A 418 20.44 -16.23 -2.63
CA GLY A 418 21.29 -15.06 -2.41
C GLY A 418 21.69 -14.84 -0.95
N LYS A 419 21.73 -15.91 -0.13
CA LYS A 419 21.97 -15.82 1.31
C LYS A 419 23.32 -15.16 1.62
N CYS A 420 23.29 -14.08 2.40
CA CYS A 420 24.47 -13.42 2.95
C CYS A 420 24.12 -12.84 4.32
N GLN A 421 25.06 -12.16 4.95
CA GLN A 421 24.84 -11.56 6.27
C GLN A 421 25.51 -10.20 6.37
N PHE A 422 24.86 -9.27 7.06
CA PHE A 422 25.50 -8.02 7.43
C PHE A 422 26.56 -8.26 8.51
N ILE A 423 27.64 -7.50 8.45
CA ILE A 423 28.75 -7.58 9.40
C ILE A 423 29.20 -6.18 9.81
N LEU A 424 29.74 -6.08 11.03
CA LEU A 424 30.63 -5.01 11.42
C LEU A 424 32.07 -5.51 11.24
N ALA A 425 32.87 -4.84 10.41
CA ALA A 425 34.27 -5.20 10.21
C ALA A 425 35.22 -4.01 10.25
N SER A 426 36.46 -4.26 10.66
CA SER A 426 37.52 -3.26 10.67
C SER A 426 38.90 -3.91 10.63
N LEU A 427 39.96 -3.10 10.62
CA LEU A 427 41.32 -3.54 10.81
C LEU A 427 41.53 -4.14 12.21
N ALA A 428 42.53 -5.01 12.32
CA ALA A 428 42.95 -5.58 13.60
C ALA A 428 43.22 -4.47 14.64
N GLY A 429 42.69 -4.65 15.85
CA GLY A 429 42.84 -3.70 16.96
C GLY A 429 41.72 -2.65 17.09
N TYR A 430 40.71 -2.68 16.23
CA TYR A 430 39.47 -1.91 16.43
C TYR A 430 38.73 -2.36 17.71
N ASP A 431 38.21 -1.40 18.48
CA ASP A 431 37.37 -1.65 19.65
C ASP A 431 35.97 -1.05 19.42
N PRO A 432 34.92 -1.86 19.21
CA PRO A 432 33.55 -1.36 19.06
C PRO A 432 33.01 -0.58 20.26
N LYS A 433 33.64 -0.71 21.44
CA LYS A 433 33.23 -0.07 22.70
C LYS A 433 34.12 1.10 23.08
N GLU A 434 34.98 1.55 22.17
CA GLU A 434 35.83 2.70 22.41
C GLU A 434 34.99 3.92 22.81
N GLY A 435 35.34 4.59 23.92
CA GLY A 435 34.56 5.69 24.52
C GLY A 435 34.55 7.01 23.74
N ARG A 436 34.77 6.96 22.42
CA ARG A 436 34.74 8.12 21.51
C ARG A 436 33.75 7.90 20.39
N ARG A 437 33.34 8.98 19.72
CA ARG A 437 32.53 8.91 18.51
C ARG A 437 33.30 8.17 17.39
N GLN A 438 32.71 7.11 16.86
CA GLN A 438 33.32 6.27 15.83
C GLN A 438 32.78 6.62 14.45
N ARG A 439 33.63 6.58 13.42
CA ARG A 439 33.24 6.77 12.02
C ARG A 439 32.97 5.43 11.36
N ILE A 440 31.77 5.23 10.83
CA ILE A 440 31.34 3.97 10.22
C ILE A 440 31.10 4.19 8.73
N GLY A 441 31.89 3.53 7.89
CA GLY A 441 31.72 3.52 6.44
C GLY A 441 30.68 2.50 6.02
N THR A 442 29.69 2.88 5.23
CA THR A 442 28.66 1.93 4.82
C THR A 442 27.94 2.38 3.55
N LYS A 443 27.44 1.42 2.77
CA LYS A 443 26.43 1.68 1.74
C LYS A 443 25.02 1.77 2.30
N TYR A 444 24.82 1.30 3.53
CA TYR A 444 23.55 1.03 4.18
C TYR A 444 23.35 1.89 5.44
N PRO A 445 23.21 3.22 5.30
CA PRO A 445 23.11 4.12 6.45
C PRO A 445 21.89 3.86 7.35
N THR A 446 20.75 3.46 6.80
CA THR A 446 19.55 3.15 7.60
C THR A 446 19.79 1.92 8.47
N ILE A 447 20.29 0.83 7.87
CA ILE A 447 20.59 -0.42 8.60
C ILE A 447 21.70 -0.19 9.63
N THR A 448 22.74 0.55 9.26
CA THR A 448 23.84 0.91 10.18
C THR A 448 23.32 1.70 11.38
N LYS A 449 22.43 2.68 11.14
CA LYS A 449 21.81 3.45 12.21
C LYS A 449 20.96 2.58 13.13
N GLN A 450 20.22 1.61 12.57
CA GLN A 450 19.42 0.67 13.37
C GLN A 450 20.32 -0.21 14.26
N TYR A 451 21.41 -0.73 13.73
CA TYR A 451 22.36 -1.57 14.49
C TYR A 451 22.99 -0.84 15.69
N PHE A 452 23.50 0.38 15.48
CA PHE A 452 24.12 1.15 16.56
C PHE A 452 23.10 1.77 17.53
N GLY A 453 21.82 1.86 17.15
CA GLY A 453 20.73 2.34 18.00
C GLY A 453 21.01 3.72 18.58
N ALA A 454 21.19 3.80 19.90
CA ALA A 454 21.45 5.04 20.64
C ALA A 454 22.94 5.43 20.72
N GLN A 455 23.87 4.60 20.22
CA GLN A 455 25.29 4.90 20.24
C GLN A 455 25.63 6.08 19.31
N ASP A 456 26.45 7.03 19.78
CA ASP A 456 26.90 8.17 18.97
C ASP A 456 28.00 7.72 17.98
N VAL A 457 27.59 7.48 16.75
CA VAL A 457 28.46 7.17 15.62
C VAL A 457 28.26 8.18 14.48
N GLU A 458 29.32 8.43 13.72
CA GLU A 458 29.27 9.19 12.48
C GLU A 458 29.17 8.21 11.30
N ILE A 459 28.03 8.22 10.59
CA ILE A 459 27.81 7.34 9.44
C ILE A 459 28.26 8.05 8.16
N ILE A 460 29.19 7.43 7.43
CA ILE A 460 29.73 7.92 6.17
C ILE A 460 29.20 7.03 5.04
N LYS A 461 28.35 7.58 4.18
CA LYS A 461 27.77 6.84 3.04
C LYS A 461 28.81 6.61 1.94
N ILE A 462 28.93 5.36 1.46
CA ILE A 462 29.84 4.92 0.41
C ILE A 462 29.05 4.07 -0.61
N GLU A 463 29.16 4.38 -1.90
CA GLU A 463 28.38 3.67 -2.93
C GLU A 463 28.99 2.32 -3.37
N GLY A 464 30.29 2.12 -3.15
CA GLY A 464 30.99 0.87 -3.45
C GLY A 464 32.42 0.84 -2.90
N SER A 465 33.01 -0.37 -2.85
CA SER A 465 34.33 -0.62 -2.23
C SER A 465 34.39 -0.15 -0.78
N VAL A 466 33.42 -0.58 0.02
CA VAL A 466 33.27 -0.14 1.41
C VAL A 466 34.49 -0.58 2.25
N GLU A 467 35.06 -1.74 1.94
CA GLU A 467 36.26 -2.31 2.57
C GLU A 467 37.50 -1.40 2.48
N LEU A 468 37.52 -0.46 1.53
CA LEU A 468 38.61 0.51 1.40
C LEU A 468 38.59 1.57 2.51
N ALA A 469 37.42 1.86 3.10
CA ALA A 469 37.25 2.99 4.02
C ALA A 469 38.14 2.91 5.27
N PRO A 470 38.29 1.75 5.95
CA PRO A 470 39.25 1.60 7.04
C PRO A 470 40.70 1.71 6.59
N LEU A 471 41.03 1.18 5.40
CA LEU A 471 42.40 1.14 4.88
C LEU A 471 42.98 2.54 4.60
N VAL A 472 42.13 3.48 4.19
CA VAL A 472 42.54 4.85 3.88
C VAL A 472 42.28 5.84 5.03
N GLY A 473 41.82 5.34 6.19
CA GLY A 473 41.50 6.15 7.37
C GLY A 473 40.25 7.03 7.26
N LEU A 474 39.38 6.75 6.28
CA LEU A 474 38.09 7.43 6.11
C LEU A 474 37.13 7.07 7.24
N ALA A 475 37.07 5.79 7.58
CA ALA A 475 36.21 5.23 8.62
C ALA A 475 37.03 4.37 9.60
N ASP A 476 36.54 4.25 10.83
CA ASP A 476 37.14 3.40 11.86
C ASP A 476 36.65 1.96 11.76
N ALA A 477 35.47 1.72 11.19
CA ALA A 477 34.92 0.41 10.86
C ALA A 477 33.93 0.52 9.69
N ILE A 478 33.44 -0.62 9.20
CA ILE A 478 32.44 -0.70 8.16
C ILE A 478 31.27 -1.57 8.58
N VAL A 479 30.08 -1.20 8.11
CA VAL A 479 28.92 -2.08 8.07
C VAL A 479 28.63 -2.40 6.62
N ASP A 480 28.78 -3.67 6.24
CA ASP A 480 28.58 -4.15 4.87
C ASP A 480 28.09 -5.59 4.86
N ILE A 481 27.80 -6.13 3.68
CA ILE A 481 27.32 -7.49 3.49
C ILE A 481 28.47 -8.43 3.13
N THR A 482 28.41 -9.67 3.61
CA THR A 482 29.39 -10.70 3.22
C THR A 482 28.72 -12.07 3.06
N GLU A 483 29.24 -12.87 2.13
CA GLU A 483 28.82 -14.25 1.92
C GLU A 483 29.88 -15.22 2.48
N THR A 484 31.11 -15.15 1.96
CA THR A 484 32.22 -16.06 2.35
C THR A 484 33.30 -15.38 3.20
N GLY A 485 33.27 -14.05 3.32
CA GLY A 485 34.32 -13.26 3.96
C GLY A 485 35.60 -13.08 3.14
N THR A 486 35.65 -13.54 1.89
CA THR A 486 36.88 -13.54 1.07
C THR A 486 37.43 -12.13 0.87
N THR A 487 36.59 -11.17 0.44
CA THR A 487 37.00 -9.78 0.21
C THR A 487 37.52 -9.11 1.48
N LEU A 488 36.91 -9.38 2.64
CA LEU A 488 37.37 -8.87 3.93
C LEU A 488 38.77 -9.39 4.27
N ARG A 489 39.00 -10.70 4.11
CA ARG A 489 40.30 -11.33 4.38
C ARG A 489 41.40 -10.82 3.44
N GLU A 490 41.09 -10.66 2.16
CA GLU A 490 42.03 -10.10 1.16
C GLU A 490 42.45 -8.65 1.50
N ASN A 491 41.61 -7.93 2.24
CA ASN A 491 41.85 -6.56 2.69
C ASN A 491 42.27 -6.47 4.17
N ASN A 492 42.60 -7.59 4.83
CA ASN A 492 43.00 -7.65 6.24
C ASN A 492 41.96 -7.07 7.23
N LEU A 493 40.67 -7.20 6.91
CA LEU A 493 39.58 -6.83 7.82
C LEU A 493 39.10 -8.05 8.63
N GLU A 494 38.85 -7.82 9.91
CA GLU A 494 38.29 -8.78 10.86
C GLU A 494 36.81 -8.45 11.12
N ILE A 495 35.99 -9.49 11.27
CA ILE A 495 34.58 -9.34 11.62
C ILE A 495 34.49 -9.22 13.14
N PHE A 496 33.90 -8.12 13.60
CA PHE A 496 33.67 -7.82 15.01
C PHE A 496 32.25 -8.14 15.46
N ASP A 497 31.29 -8.11 14.55
CA ASP A 497 29.92 -8.50 14.84
C ASP A 497 29.18 -9.00 13.60
N TRP A 498 28.15 -9.82 13.84
CA TRP A 498 27.23 -10.35 12.84
C TRP A 498 25.84 -9.78 13.06
N LEU A 499 25.29 -9.20 12.00
CA LEU A 499 23.99 -8.53 12.00
C LEU A 499 22.95 -9.43 11.29
N GLN A 500 21.81 -8.87 10.89
CA GLN A 500 20.71 -9.59 10.27
C GLN A 500 21.12 -10.37 9.00
N PRO A 501 20.55 -11.57 8.78
CA PRO A 501 20.75 -12.32 7.55
C PRO A 501 20.02 -11.64 6.38
N ILE A 502 20.51 -11.90 5.18
CA ILE A 502 19.97 -11.37 3.93
C ILE A 502 19.55 -12.54 3.05
N SER A 503 18.43 -12.41 2.36
CA SER A 503 18.02 -13.31 1.30
C SER A 503 17.27 -12.56 0.20
N THR A 504 17.07 -13.23 -0.94
CA THR A 504 16.29 -12.69 -2.05
C THR A 504 14.79 -12.80 -1.74
N ARG A 505 14.06 -11.72 -1.96
CA ARG A 505 12.62 -11.57 -1.72
C ARG A 505 11.87 -11.35 -3.02
N LEU A 506 10.65 -11.89 -3.07
CA LEU A 506 9.64 -11.55 -4.06
C LEU A 506 8.69 -10.53 -3.44
N VAL A 507 8.62 -9.34 -4.04
CA VAL A 507 7.72 -8.25 -3.66
C VAL A 507 6.69 -8.01 -4.75
N ALA A 508 5.48 -7.57 -4.39
CA ALA A 508 4.40 -7.32 -5.34
C ALA A 508 3.93 -5.86 -5.32
N ASN A 509 3.53 -5.34 -6.47
CA ASN A 509 2.78 -4.09 -6.50
C ASN A 509 1.36 -4.36 -5.95
N PRO A 510 0.84 -3.53 -5.02
CA PRO A 510 -0.48 -3.75 -4.42
C PRO A 510 -1.63 -3.84 -5.41
N LEU A 511 -1.62 -2.99 -6.43
CA LEU A 511 -2.67 -2.96 -7.46
C LEU A 511 -2.53 -4.17 -8.39
N ALA A 512 -1.32 -4.49 -8.83
CA ALA A 512 -1.06 -5.67 -9.65
C ALA A 512 -1.48 -6.96 -8.93
N LEU A 513 -1.20 -7.06 -7.62
CA LEU A 513 -1.64 -8.18 -6.79
C LEU A 513 -3.17 -8.35 -6.82
N LYS A 514 -3.91 -7.24 -6.80
CA LYS A 514 -5.38 -7.26 -6.91
C LYS A 514 -5.84 -7.63 -8.32
N GLN A 515 -5.28 -7.01 -9.35
CA GLN A 515 -5.70 -7.20 -10.75
C GLN A 515 -5.35 -8.60 -11.27
N LYS A 516 -4.12 -9.07 -11.02
CA LYS A 516 -3.53 -10.32 -11.51
C LYS A 516 -3.42 -11.40 -10.44
N ARG A 517 -4.31 -11.37 -9.42
CA ARG A 517 -4.34 -12.27 -8.26
C ARG A 517 -3.98 -13.72 -8.58
N ASN A 518 -4.76 -14.35 -9.45
CA ASN A 518 -4.65 -15.78 -9.71
C ASN A 518 -3.31 -16.14 -10.39
N THR A 519 -2.84 -15.28 -11.30
CA THR A 519 -1.54 -15.44 -11.96
C THR A 519 -0.39 -15.29 -10.96
N ILE A 520 -0.44 -14.27 -10.10
CA ILE A 520 0.61 -14.01 -9.11
C ILE A 520 0.67 -15.11 -8.05
N PHE A 521 -0.47 -15.51 -7.47
CA PHE A 521 -0.48 -16.56 -6.45
C PHE A 521 -0.10 -17.92 -7.01
N LYS A 522 -0.50 -18.25 -8.25
CA LYS A 522 -0.02 -19.47 -8.92
C LYS A 522 1.50 -19.49 -9.01
N LEU A 523 2.13 -18.38 -9.42
CA LEU A 523 3.59 -18.30 -9.48
C LEU A 523 4.22 -18.41 -8.08
N ILE A 524 3.65 -17.73 -7.07
CA ILE A 524 4.11 -17.82 -5.68
C ILE A 524 4.05 -19.27 -5.18
N ASP A 525 2.97 -19.99 -5.45
CA ASP A 525 2.79 -21.39 -5.04
C ASP A 525 3.84 -22.30 -5.71
N GLN A 526 4.05 -22.14 -7.02
CA GLN A 526 5.06 -22.88 -7.77
C GLN A 526 6.49 -22.58 -7.27
N LEU A 527 6.80 -21.31 -6.97
CA LEU A 527 8.09 -20.92 -6.42
C LEU A 527 8.28 -21.48 -5.00
N SER A 528 7.24 -21.44 -4.17
CA SER A 528 7.26 -22.01 -2.82
C SER A 528 7.53 -23.51 -2.84
N GLU A 529 6.90 -24.26 -3.75
CA GLU A 529 7.18 -25.69 -3.95
C GLU A 529 8.63 -25.93 -4.41
N ALA A 530 9.12 -25.13 -5.37
CA ALA A 530 10.48 -25.21 -5.87
C ALA A 530 11.56 -24.93 -4.80
N ILE A 531 11.29 -24.05 -3.85
CA ILE A 531 12.21 -23.73 -2.73
C ILE A 531 12.29 -24.90 -1.74
N ASN A 532 11.21 -25.67 -1.60
CA ASN A 532 11.11 -26.78 -0.65
C ASN A 532 11.57 -28.13 -1.23
N THR A 533 11.97 -28.17 -2.51
CA THR A 533 12.46 -29.36 -3.23
C THR A 533 13.98 -29.37 -3.28
#